data_AF-A0AAW2FSE5-F1
#
_entry.id   AF-A0AAW2FSE5-F1
#
_cell.length_a   1.000
_cell.length_b   1.000
_cell.length_c   1.000
_cell.angle_alpha   90.00
_cell.angle_beta   90.00
_cell.angle_gamma   90.00
#
_symmetry.space_group_name_H-M   'P 1'
#
loop_
_entity.id
_entity.type
_entity.pdbx_description
1 polymer ?
#
loop_
_entity_poly.entity_id
_entity_poly.type
_entity_poly.pdbx_seq_one_letter_code
_entity_poly.pdbx_strand_id
1 'polypeptide(L)'
;MINMFMFCYTGEQLTVQAERVASTSCELEWYRLPDKKARGIVLVIIMSNMPTKITAGKIMDLSFKTYGDVVKTAVTYFNMLLKVAN
;
A
#
# COMPACT_ATOMS: atom_id res chain seq x y z
N MET A 1 9.53 16.19 -1.88
CA MET A 1 9.70 15.40 -0.64
C MET A 1 8.39 15.31 0.14
N ILE A 2 7.85 16.39 0.71
CA ILE A 2 6.64 16.35 1.57
C ILE A 2 5.41 15.78 0.84
N ASN A 3 5.11 16.25 -0.37
CA ASN A 3 3.94 15.75 -1.12
C ASN A 3 4.05 14.25 -1.45
N MET A 4 5.24 13.81 -1.86
CA MET A 4 5.52 12.39 -2.10
C MET A 4 5.39 11.58 -0.81
N PHE A 5 5.89 12.10 0.31
CA PHE A 5 5.72 11.47 1.62
C PHE A 5 4.24 11.34 1.99
N MET A 6 3.43 12.38 1.80
CA MET A 6 1.98 12.33 2.05
C MET A 6 1.30 11.25 1.21
N PHE A 7 1.60 11.16 -0.08
CA PHE A 7 1.04 10.11 -0.95
C PHE A 7 1.47 8.70 -0.52
N CYS A 8 2.76 8.50 -0.25
CA CYS A 8 3.27 7.21 0.22
C CYS A 8 2.70 6.85 1.60
N TYR A 9 2.50 7.81 2.49
CA TYR A 9 1.88 7.62 3.80
C TYR A 9 0.43 7.16 3.65
N THR A 10 -0.38 7.87 2.86
CA THR A 10 -1.77 7.49 2.63
C THR A 10 -1.88 6.16 1.89
N GLY A 11 -1.01 5.92 0.89
CA GLY A 11 -0.94 4.66 0.16
C GLY A 11 -0.64 3.47 1.07
N GLU A 12 0.39 3.60 1.91
CA GLU A 12 0.76 2.58 2.89
C GLU A 12 -0.39 2.29 3.86
N GLN A 13 -0.99 3.33 4.45
CA GLN A 13 -2.11 3.15 5.38
C GLN A 13 -3.30 2.44 4.73
N LEU A 14 -3.65 2.80 3.50
CA LEU A 14 -4.73 2.15 2.78
C LEU A 14 -4.43 0.68 2.51
N THR A 15 -3.21 0.35 2.08
CA THR A 15 -2.78 -1.04 1.86
C THR A 15 -2.82 -1.84 3.16
N VAL A 16 -2.27 -1.32 4.26
CA VAL A 16 -2.29 -1.99 5.57
C VAL A 16 -3.72 -2.25 6.06
N GLN A 17 -4.61 -1.26 5.95
CA GLN A 17 -6.01 -1.45 6.37
C GLN A 17 -6.74 -2.45 5.48
N ALA A 18 -6.47 -2.44 4.17
CA ALA A 18 -7.06 -3.39 3.24
C ALA A 18 -6.62 -4.83 3.53
N GLU A 19 -5.34 -5.06 3.83
CA GLU A 19 -4.82 -6.36 4.25
C GLU A 19 -5.47 -6.84 5.56
N ARG A 20 -5.68 -5.94 6.52
CA ARG A 20 -6.39 -6.26 7.77
C ARG A 20 -7.83 -6.69 7.51
N VAL A 21 -8.55 -5.99 6.62
CA VAL A 21 -9.91 -6.38 6.21
C VAL A 21 -9.90 -7.75 5.53
N ALA A 22 -8.92 -8.03 4.66
CA ALA A 22 -8.78 -9.34 4.02
C ALA A 22 -8.61 -10.46 5.08
N SER A 23 -7.68 -10.30 6.02
CA SER A 23 -7.42 -11.28 7.09
C SER A 23 -8.66 -11.51 7.95
N THR A 24 -9.24 -10.43 8.48
CA THR A 24 -10.40 -10.53 9.39
C THR A 24 -11.63 -11.11 8.69
N SER A 25 -11.87 -10.75 7.43
CA SER A 25 -13.00 -11.31 6.67
C SER A 25 -12.81 -12.79 6.35
N CYS A 26 -11.58 -13.24 6.09
CA CYS A 26 -11.25 -14.64 5.85
C CYS A 26 -11.34 -15.51 7.12
N GLU A 27 -10.99 -14.96 8.28
CA GLU A 27 -11.06 -15.64 9.59
C GLU A 27 -12.48 -15.67 10.16
N LEU A 28 -13.37 -14.80 9.68
CA LEU A 28 -14.76 -14.75 10.12
C LEU A 28 -15.49 -16.05 9.78
N GLU A 29 -16.24 -16.61 10.73
CA GLU A 29 -17.12 -17.77 10.52
C GLU A 29 -18.37 -17.37 9.69
N TRP A 30 -18.15 -16.90 8.46
CA TRP A 30 -19.16 -16.32 7.58
C TRP A 30 -20.32 -17.28 7.28
N TYR A 31 -20.06 -18.59 7.33
CA TYR A 31 -21.04 -19.66 7.14
C TYR A 31 -22.08 -19.74 8.27
N ARG A 32 -21.84 -19.10 9.42
CA ARG A 32 -22.79 -19.01 10.54
C ARG A 32 -23.67 -17.74 10.47
N LEU A 33 -23.39 -16.83 9.55
CA LEU A 33 -24.16 -15.60 9.39
C LEU A 33 -25.45 -15.86 8.58
N PRO A 34 -26.51 -15.06 8.77
CA PRO A 34 -27.69 -15.10 7.90
C PRO A 34 -27.30 -14.90 6.43
N ASP A 35 -27.97 -15.60 5.50
CA ASP A 35 -27.65 -15.64 4.06
C ASP A 35 -27.28 -14.28 3.44
N LYS A 36 -28.03 -13.22 3.76
CA LYS A 36 -27.78 -11.87 3.24
C LYS A 36 -26.42 -11.31 3.67
N LYS A 37 -26.01 -11.55 4.92
CA LYS A 37 -24.72 -11.11 5.47
C LYS A 37 -23.58 -11.99 4.99
N ALA A 38 -23.79 -13.31 4.94
CA ALA A 38 -22.80 -14.26 4.44
C ALA A 38 -22.37 -13.91 3.00
N ARG A 39 -23.33 -13.63 2.10
CA ARG A 39 -23.05 -13.19 0.73
C ARG A 39 -22.24 -11.89 0.68
N GLY A 40 -22.54 -10.93 1.55
CA GLY A 40 -21.80 -9.67 1.65
C GLY A 40 -20.34 -9.89 2.05
N ILE A 41 -20.09 -10.75 3.04
CA ILE A 41 -18.72 -11.08 3.48
C ILE A 41 -17.94 -11.80 2.38
N VAL A 42 -18.54 -12.75 1.68
CA VAL A 42 -17.89 -13.45 0.56
C VAL A 42 -17.43 -12.46 -0.51
N LEU A 43 -18.25 -11.44 -0.83
CA LEU A 43 -17.85 -10.38 -1.76
C LEU A 43 -16.66 -9.56 -1.22
N VAL A 44 -16.66 -9.21 0.07
CA VAL A 44 -15.54 -8.50 0.71
C VAL A 44 -14.25 -9.33 0.66
N ILE A 45 -14.32 -10.64 0.93
CA ILE A 45 -13.18 -11.56 0.84
C ILE A 45 -12.61 -11.57 -0.59
N ILE A 46 -13.47 -11.69 -1.60
CA ILE A 46 -13.04 -11.70 -3.01
C ILE A 46 -12.38 -10.36 -3.40
N MET A 47 -13.01 -9.23 -3.04
CA MET A 47 -12.49 -7.90 -3.37
C MET A 47 -11.17 -7.60 -2.67
N SER A 48 -11.04 -7.98 -1.40
CA SER A 48 -9.85 -7.70 -0.58
C SER A 48 -8.65 -8.58 -0.91
N ASN A 49 -8.87 -9.78 -1.46
CA ASN A 49 -7.80 -10.64 -1.99
C ASN A 49 -7.22 -10.16 -3.33
N MET A 50 -7.85 -9.19 -3.99
CA MET A 50 -7.24 -8.52 -5.14
C MET A 50 -6.10 -7.62 -4.62
N PRO A 51 -4.92 -7.59 -5.28
CA PRO A 51 -3.75 -6.88 -4.77
C PRO A 51 -4.07 -5.41 -4.47
N THR A 52 -4.18 -5.08 -3.18
CA THR A 52 -4.56 -3.75 -2.66
C THR A 52 -3.36 -2.84 -2.54
N LYS A 53 -2.48 -2.90 -3.55
CA LYS A 53 -1.33 -2.00 -3.65
C LYS A 53 -1.69 -0.83 -4.54
N ILE A 54 -1.68 0.36 -3.96
CA ILE A 54 -1.91 1.58 -4.70
C ILE A 54 -0.63 1.90 -5.48
N THR A 55 -0.74 2.02 -6.80
CA THR A 55 0.40 2.31 -7.67
C THR A 55 0.31 3.72 -8.27
N ALA A 56 1.44 4.39 -8.38
CA ALA A 56 1.58 5.59 -9.20
C ALA A 56 1.83 5.16 -10.66
N GLY A 57 0.85 5.42 -11.53
CA GLY A 57 0.97 5.17 -12.96
C GLY A 57 1.21 3.70 -13.35
N LYS A 58 0.93 2.73 -12.47
CA LYS A 58 1.32 1.30 -12.59
C LYS A 58 2.83 1.05 -12.65
N ILE A 59 3.66 2.03 -12.27
CA ILE A 59 5.12 1.94 -12.34
C ILE A 59 5.71 1.65 -10.96
N MET A 60 5.16 2.26 -9.91
CA MET A 60 5.68 2.13 -8.55
C MET A 60 4.56 2.06 -7.52
N ASP A 61 4.76 1.26 -6.47
CA ASP A 61 3.86 1.20 -5.33
C ASP A 61 4.00 2.48 -4.48
N LEU A 62 2.90 3.05 -4.02
CA LEU A 62 2.87 4.14 -3.05
C LEU A 62 3.09 3.58 -1.64
N SER A 63 4.36 3.32 -1.30
CA SER A 63 4.78 2.76 -0.02
C SER A 63 5.95 3.54 0.59
N PHE A 64 6.19 3.34 1.89
CA PHE A 64 7.39 3.91 2.54
C PHE A 64 8.68 3.34 1.97
N LYS A 65 8.65 2.10 1.48
CA LYS A 65 9.79 1.49 0.79
C LYS A 65 10.18 2.30 -0.45
N THR A 66 9.21 2.57 -1.33
CA THR A 66 9.45 3.37 -2.54
C THR A 66 9.91 4.79 -2.20
N TYR A 67 9.31 5.42 -1.18
CA TYR A 67 9.74 6.73 -0.71
C TYR A 67 11.21 6.71 -0.26
N GLY A 68 11.59 5.73 0.56
CA GLY A 68 12.97 5.55 1.03
C GLY A 68 13.96 5.38 -0.11
N ASP A 69 13.61 4.58 -1.13
CA ASP A 69 14.44 4.36 -2.31
C ASP A 69 14.67 5.66 -3.11
N VAL A 70 13.62 6.48 -3.27
CA VAL A 70 13.74 7.78 -3.94
C VAL A 70 14.59 8.76 -3.14
N VAL A 71 14.40 8.85 -1.83
CA VAL A 71 15.22 9.71 -0.95
C VAL A 71 16.69 9.30 -1.00
N LYS A 72 16.97 8.00 -0.88
CA LYS A 72 18.32 7.44 -0.95
C LYS A 72 18.99 7.79 -2.28
N THR A 73 18.25 7.65 -3.37
CA THR A 73 18.73 7.95 -4.72
C THR A 73 19.04 9.45 -4.88
N ALA A 74 18.15 10.33 -4.41
CA ALA A 74 18.36 11.78 -4.44
C ALA A 74 19.61 12.22 -3.66
N VAL A 75 19.80 11.70 -2.44
CA VAL A 75 20.99 11.99 -1.62
C VAL A 75 22.26 11.44 -2.28
N THR A 76 22.19 10.27 -2.91
CA THR A 76 23.32 9.67 -3.62
C THR A 76 23.77 10.57 -4.77
N TYR A 77 22.83 11.02 -5.61
CA TYR A 77 23.14 11.96 -6.70
C TYR A 77 23.69 13.29 -6.20
N PHE A 78 23.09 13.85 -5.13
CA PHE A 78 23.58 15.08 -4.51
C PHE A 78 25.04 14.94 -4.06
N ASN A 79 25.38 13.84 -3.37
CA ASN A 79 26.74 13.57 -2.91
C ASN A 79 27.72 13.38 -4.08
N MET A 80 27.30 12.73 -5.18
CA MET A 80 28.13 12.61 -6.38
C MET A 80 28.44 13.96 -6.99
N LEU A 81 27.43 14.83 -7.13
CA LEU A 81 27.61 16.18 -7.68
C LEU A 81 28.54 17.04 -6.81
N LEU A 82 28.39 16.97 -5.49
CA LEU A 82 29.29 17.66 -4.56
C LEU A 82 30.74 17.20 -4.69
N LYS A 83 30.97 15.90 -4.93
CA LYS A 83 32.32 15.35 -5.12
C LYS A 83 32.96 15.71 -6.46
N VAL A 84 32.16 16.05 -7.47
CA VAL A 84 32.68 16.49 -8.79
C VAL A 84 32.92 18.00 -8.81
N ALA A 85 32.19 18.76 -8.00
CA ALA A 85 32.33 20.20 -7.90
C ALA A 85 33.46 20.67 -6.95
N ASN A 86 33.94 19.79 -6.05
CA ASN A 86 35.12 19.99 -5.20
C ASN A 86 36.36 19.31 -5.80
#